data_AF-A0A0L0DGB1-F1
#
_entry.id   AF-A0A0L0DGB1-F1
#
_cell.length_a   1.000
_cell.length_b   1.000
_cell.length_c   1.000
_cell.angle_alpha   90.00
_cell.angle_beta   90.00
_cell.angle_gamma   90.00
#
_symmetry.space_group_name_H-M   'P 1'
#
loop_
_entity.id
_entity.type
_entity.pdbx_description
1 polymer ?
#
loop_
_entity_poly.entity_id
_entity_poly.type
_entity_poly.pdbx_seq_one_letter_code
_entity_poly.pdbx_strand_id
1 'polypeptide(L)'
;MARRKRKRSDKSQLEAPSGANKLPHAGGPGPSVSKSEKGKSDVENSTDGSHGDGNEGNRMVGSDRLAAADRDGRGVEHLVCSMCEVKACADDIAEHSRWVHSGEKRITKAEINQLPLFSMREARGSIVVIETVAQMRAACASMAKAVASGSLTAVGFDTEWRPNFRKGAKPNPVALVQITRDDYALTYLFPVGRLRTLGPLIPLFEEPRLTKYAVGVASDLHKLRQQAQFTPAGFVDISTMASDVGFTSVSLRGLVALIFGLRIGKGAQMSNWAAWPLKAKQISYAAADSFCSLHLGRFFDRSCLYRSSLYEASHFDLPESSFP
;
A
#
# COMPACT_ATOMS: atom_id res chain seq x y z
N MET A 1 -50.88 40.10 27.06
CA MET A 1 -50.05 40.97 27.93
C MET A 1 -49.07 40.08 28.69
N ALA A 2 -47.84 40.43 29.08
CA ALA A 2 -46.92 41.56 28.79
C ALA A 2 -45.46 41.03 29.05
N ARG A 3 -44.34 41.77 29.17
CA ARG A 3 -43.99 43.21 29.16
C ARG A 3 -42.52 43.33 28.69
N ARG A 4 -42.16 44.26 27.79
CA ARG A 4 -40.78 44.41 27.27
C ARG A 4 -39.77 44.76 28.38
N LYS A 5 -38.51 44.30 28.26
CA LYS A 5 -37.30 45.08 28.60
C LYS A 5 -36.19 44.91 27.54
N ARG A 6 -35.57 46.03 27.16
CA ARG A 6 -34.32 46.13 26.38
C ARG A 6 -33.27 46.82 27.25
N LYS A 7 -31.99 46.48 27.11
CA LYS A 7 -30.81 47.37 27.22
C LYS A 7 -29.72 46.72 26.33
N ARG A 8 -29.20 47.46 25.34
CA ARG A 8 -27.96 48.27 25.39
C ARG A 8 -26.75 47.42 25.81
N SER A 9 -25.80 47.05 24.93
CA SER A 9 -24.99 47.82 23.95
C SER A 9 -23.84 48.60 24.60
N ASP A 10 -22.61 48.29 24.20
CA ASP A 10 -21.47 49.20 24.27
C ASP A 10 -20.56 49.01 23.04
N LYS A 11 -19.74 50.01 22.69
CA LYS A 11 -19.07 50.08 21.37
C LYS A 11 -17.85 51.03 21.34
N SER A 12 -16.66 50.47 21.20
CA SER A 12 -15.34 51.12 21.08
C SER A 12 -14.39 50.17 20.33
N GLN A 13 -13.52 50.49 19.35
CA GLN A 13 -12.88 51.73 18.86
C GLN A 13 -12.02 52.45 19.91
N LEU A 14 -10.77 52.86 19.70
CA LEU A 14 -9.78 52.82 18.59
C LEU A 14 -8.36 52.98 19.25
N GLU A 15 -7.17 53.02 18.63
CA GLU A 15 -6.65 53.10 17.24
C GLU A 15 -5.52 52.06 17.00
N ALA A 16 -4.79 52.16 15.87
CA ALA A 16 -3.42 51.67 15.70
C ALA A 16 -2.60 52.71 14.88
N PRO A 17 -1.28 52.88 15.12
CA PRO A 17 -0.41 53.64 14.21
C PRO A 17 0.77 52.84 13.62
N SER A 18 1.38 53.43 12.60
CA SER A 18 2.37 52.84 11.68
C SER A 18 3.85 52.96 12.10
N GLY A 19 4.69 52.07 11.56
CA GLY A 19 6.15 52.27 11.44
C GLY A 19 6.69 51.59 10.18
N ALA A 20 7.62 52.23 9.45
CA ALA A 20 8.06 51.79 8.11
C ALA A 20 9.57 51.97 7.87
N ASN A 21 10.11 51.26 6.86
CA ASN A 21 11.49 51.30 6.33
C ASN A 21 12.62 50.90 7.32
N LYS A 22 13.52 49.98 6.97
CA LYS A 22 14.49 50.11 5.86
C LYS A 22 15.03 48.77 5.35
N LEU A 23 15.42 48.74 4.07
CA LEU A 23 16.41 47.82 3.50
C LEU A 23 17.84 48.31 3.79
N PRO A 24 18.85 47.42 3.66
CA PRO A 24 20.01 47.75 2.83
C PRO A 24 20.22 46.75 1.67
N HIS A 25 21.17 47.07 0.79
CA HIS A 25 21.33 46.47 -0.55
C HIS A 25 22.68 45.73 -0.71
N ALA A 26 22.71 44.82 -1.69
CA ALA A 26 23.88 44.35 -2.46
C ALA A 26 25.03 43.59 -1.75
N GLY A 27 25.64 42.63 -2.48
CA GLY A 27 26.74 41.80 -1.98
C GLY A 27 27.16 40.66 -2.93
N GLY A 28 27.85 40.99 -4.02
CA GLY A 28 28.52 40.07 -4.94
C GLY A 28 29.33 40.87 -5.99
N PRO A 29 30.06 40.26 -6.94
CA PRO A 29 30.28 38.83 -7.21
C PRO A 29 31.79 38.44 -7.18
N GLY A 30 32.16 37.21 -7.57
CA GLY A 30 33.53 36.97 -8.08
C GLY A 30 34.13 35.56 -7.86
N PRO A 31 35.15 35.15 -8.65
CA PRO A 31 35.21 33.76 -9.14
C PRO A 31 36.58 33.04 -9.16
N SER A 32 36.53 31.70 -9.24
CA SER A 32 37.51 30.80 -9.90
C SER A 32 36.88 29.39 -10.00
N VAL A 33 36.94 28.55 -11.06
CA VAL A 33 37.69 28.40 -12.33
C VAL A 33 38.84 27.37 -12.30
N SER A 34 38.57 26.21 -12.92
CA SER A 34 39.53 25.17 -13.40
C SER A 34 40.24 24.34 -12.30
N LYS A 35 40.81 23.14 -12.56
CA LYS A 35 41.17 22.45 -13.83
C LYS A 35 40.73 20.96 -13.87
N SER A 36 40.93 20.35 -15.04
CA SER A 36 40.77 18.93 -15.36
C SER A 36 42.09 18.28 -15.82
N GLU A 37 42.37 17.05 -15.40
CA GLU A 37 43.35 16.07 -15.97
C GLU A 37 43.01 14.69 -15.33
N LYS A 38 43.00 13.50 -15.96
CA LYS A 38 43.35 12.93 -17.29
C LYS A 38 44.74 12.25 -17.44
N GLY A 39 44.78 10.95 -17.12
CA GLY A 39 45.78 9.92 -17.50
C GLY A 39 45.15 8.53 -17.24
N LYS A 40 45.15 7.53 -18.15
CA LYS A 40 46.24 6.72 -18.73
C LYS A 40 46.93 5.82 -17.67
N SER A 41 46.59 4.53 -17.64
CA SER A 41 47.27 3.38 -18.32
C SER A 41 48.44 2.85 -17.46
N ASP A 42 48.98 1.64 -17.57
CA ASP A 42 48.92 0.53 -18.56
C ASP A 42 48.46 -0.79 -17.85
N VAL A 43 48.14 -1.96 -18.43
CA VAL A 43 48.63 -2.85 -19.53
C VAL A 43 49.78 -3.78 -19.11
N GLU A 44 49.88 -4.99 -19.74
CA GLU A 44 50.70 -6.19 -19.41
C GLU A 44 50.09 -7.10 -18.29
N ASN A 45 49.70 -8.38 -18.45
CA ASN A 45 49.78 -9.45 -19.48
C ASN A 45 51.07 -10.29 -19.59
N SER A 46 51.07 -11.50 -18.99
CA SER A 46 51.71 -12.72 -19.52
C SER A 46 51.32 -14.02 -18.75
N THR A 47 51.16 -15.14 -19.50
CA THR A 47 51.54 -16.56 -19.25
C THR A 47 51.57 -17.18 -17.84
N ASP A 48 51.49 -18.51 -17.63
CA ASP A 48 50.99 -19.70 -18.35
C ASP A 48 51.14 -20.88 -17.36
N GLY A 49 50.38 -21.97 -17.47
CA GLY A 49 50.45 -23.09 -16.51
C GLY A 49 49.41 -24.18 -16.75
N SER A 50 49.88 -25.40 -17.02
CA SER A 50 49.03 -26.53 -17.44
C SER A 50 49.23 -27.80 -16.58
N HIS A 51 48.34 -28.78 -16.79
CA HIS A 51 48.33 -30.15 -16.23
C HIS A 51 47.87 -30.35 -14.76
N GLY A 52 47.06 -31.41 -14.56
CA GLY A 52 46.58 -31.88 -13.26
C GLY A 52 45.28 -32.69 -13.38
N ASP A 53 45.33 -34.00 -13.17
CA ASP A 53 44.19 -34.92 -13.35
C ASP A 53 43.22 -35.01 -12.15
N GLY A 54 41.95 -35.30 -12.47
CA GLY A 54 41.02 -36.17 -11.72
C GLY A 54 40.63 -35.84 -10.26
N ASN A 55 39.32 -35.80 -9.98
CA ASN A 55 38.61 -37.00 -9.50
C ASN A 55 37.07 -36.86 -9.60
N GLU A 56 36.36 -37.95 -9.29
CA GLU A 56 34.91 -38.12 -9.40
C GLU A 56 34.08 -37.29 -8.39
N GLY A 57 32.86 -36.89 -8.81
CA GLY A 57 31.90 -36.15 -7.98
C GLY A 57 30.47 -36.32 -8.49
N ASN A 58 29.78 -37.37 -8.03
CA ASN A 58 28.56 -37.87 -8.65
C ASN A 58 27.36 -36.90 -8.53
N ARG A 59 26.95 -36.34 -9.67
CA ARG A 59 25.56 -36.04 -10.12
C ARG A 59 24.51 -35.78 -9.03
N MET A 60 24.04 -34.53 -8.93
CA MET A 60 22.85 -34.19 -8.11
C MET A 60 21.65 -35.06 -8.50
N VAL A 61 20.94 -35.56 -7.49
CA VAL A 61 19.76 -36.44 -7.63
C VAL A 61 18.48 -35.62 -7.36
N GLY A 62 17.42 -35.85 -8.13
CA GLY A 62 16.05 -35.44 -7.76
C GLY A 62 15.44 -34.26 -8.52
N SER A 63 15.49 -34.24 -9.86
CA SER A 63 14.65 -33.37 -10.69
C SER A 63 13.50 -34.17 -11.33
N ASP A 64 12.60 -34.69 -10.49
CA ASP A 64 11.43 -35.53 -10.82
C ASP A 64 10.26 -35.05 -9.94
N ARG A 65 9.05 -34.72 -10.42
CA ARG A 65 8.54 -34.49 -11.79
C ARG A 65 7.52 -33.36 -11.73
N LEU A 66 7.46 -32.52 -12.77
CA LEU A 66 6.27 -31.69 -13.02
C LEU A 66 5.22 -32.55 -13.73
N ALA A 67 4.01 -32.57 -13.21
CA ALA A 67 2.90 -33.33 -13.82
C ALA A 67 2.34 -32.59 -15.06
N ALA A 68 1.62 -33.34 -15.91
CA ALA A 68 1.36 -32.97 -17.30
C ALA A 68 0.72 -31.59 -17.48
N ALA A 69 1.28 -30.84 -18.44
CA ALA A 69 0.81 -29.53 -18.88
C ALA A 69 -0.59 -29.62 -19.51
N ASP A 70 -1.56 -28.95 -18.90
CA ASP A 70 -2.86 -28.68 -19.52
C ASP A 70 -2.93 -27.23 -20.00
N ARG A 71 -3.63 -26.99 -21.11
CA ARG A 71 -3.70 -25.67 -21.77
C ARG A 71 -5.12 -25.14 -21.75
N ASP A 72 -5.30 -23.97 -21.16
CA ASP A 72 -6.60 -23.30 -21.17
C ASP A 72 -6.98 -22.80 -22.57
N GLY A 73 -8.22 -22.34 -22.75
CA GLY A 73 -8.73 -21.77 -24.00
C GLY A 73 -8.04 -20.48 -24.47
N ARG A 74 -6.98 -20.01 -23.79
CA ARG A 74 -6.12 -18.88 -24.17
C ARG A 74 -4.66 -19.31 -24.39
N GLY A 75 -4.37 -20.61 -24.30
CA GLY A 75 -3.03 -21.18 -24.50
C GLY A 75 -2.10 -21.11 -23.29
N VAL A 76 -2.61 -20.75 -22.09
CA VAL A 76 -1.79 -20.68 -20.88
C VAL A 76 -1.51 -22.09 -20.36
N GLU A 77 -0.23 -22.42 -20.23
CA GLU A 77 0.24 -23.70 -19.68
C GLU A 77 0.05 -23.74 -18.16
N HIS A 78 -0.71 -24.74 -17.70
CA HIS A 78 -0.98 -24.97 -16.30
C HIS A 78 -0.24 -26.20 -15.79
N LEU A 79 0.48 -26.02 -14.69
CA LEU A 79 1.19 -27.07 -13.96
C LEU A 79 0.45 -27.41 -12.67
N VAL A 80 0.62 -28.65 -12.21
CA VAL A 80 0.04 -29.15 -10.95
C VAL A 80 1.14 -29.23 -9.88
N CYS A 81 0.88 -28.72 -8.69
CA CYS A 81 1.81 -28.76 -7.57
C CYS A 81 1.99 -30.20 -7.07
N SER A 82 3.22 -30.72 -7.12
CA SER A 82 3.56 -32.07 -6.63
C SER A 82 3.44 -32.27 -5.11
N MET A 83 3.12 -31.22 -4.34
CA MET A 83 3.00 -31.26 -2.87
C MET A 83 1.56 -31.07 -2.37
N CYS A 84 0.61 -30.61 -3.20
CA CYS A 84 -0.79 -30.41 -2.79
C CYS A 84 -1.80 -30.39 -3.95
N GLU A 85 -1.42 -30.87 -5.13
CA GLU A 85 -2.27 -31.02 -6.35
C GLU A 85 -2.92 -29.74 -6.90
N VAL A 86 -2.61 -28.58 -6.33
CA VAL A 86 -3.08 -27.26 -6.79
C VAL A 86 -2.59 -26.98 -8.21
N LYS A 87 -3.52 -26.70 -9.11
CA LYS A 87 -3.26 -26.33 -10.50
C LYS A 87 -3.13 -24.82 -10.66
N ALA A 88 -2.04 -24.35 -11.25
CA ALA A 88 -1.72 -22.94 -11.47
C ALA A 88 -1.02 -22.74 -12.82
N CYS A 89 -0.79 -21.51 -13.28
CA CYS A 89 0.09 -21.33 -14.45
C CYS A 89 1.56 -21.64 -14.09
N ALA A 90 2.40 -21.87 -15.09
CA ALA A 90 3.81 -22.25 -14.87
C ALA A 90 4.61 -21.23 -14.03
N ASP A 91 4.32 -19.93 -14.17
CA ASP A 91 4.94 -18.88 -13.36
C ASP A 91 4.42 -18.89 -11.90
N ASP A 92 3.09 -19.03 -11.73
CA ASP A 92 2.44 -19.10 -10.41
C ASP A 92 2.90 -20.32 -9.59
N ILE A 93 3.22 -21.46 -10.23
CA ILE A 93 3.56 -22.70 -9.50
C ILE A 93 4.90 -22.59 -8.75
N ALA A 94 5.82 -21.76 -9.24
CA ALA A 94 7.09 -21.48 -8.56
C ALA A 94 6.88 -20.59 -7.32
N GLU A 95 6.05 -19.54 -7.45
CA GLU A 95 5.65 -18.72 -6.30
C GLU A 95 4.80 -19.51 -5.30
N HIS A 96 3.98 -20.45 -5.75
CA HIS A 96 3.22 -21.37 -4.91
C HIS A 96 4.12 -22.31 -4.11
N SER A 97 5.06 -22.99 -4.78
CA SER A 97 6.03 -23.88 -4.12
C SER A 97 6.85 -23.13 -3.06
N ARG A 98 7.22 -21.87 -3.36
CA ARG A 98 7.80 -20.96 -2.39
C ARG A 98 6.85 -20.65 -1.24
N TRP A 99 5.71 -20.01 -1.48
CA TRP A 99 4.93 -19.37 -0.41
C TRP A 99 3.93 -20.29 0.31
N VAL A 100 3.54 -21.44 -0.26
CA VAL A 100 2.82 -22.48 0.51
C VAL A 100 3.81 -23.34 1.30
N HIS A 101 4.82 -23.92 0.64
CA HIS A 101 5.52 -25.09 1.17
C HIS A 101 6.90 -24.83 1.79
N SER A 102 7.66 -23.82 1.34
CA SER A 102 9.10 -23.73 1.63
C SER A 102 9.63 -22.36 2.11
N GLY A 103 8.87 -21.28 1.93
CA GLY A 103 9.29 -19.91 2.22
C GLY A 103 9.08 -19.52 3.68
N GLU A 104 9.96 -18.66 4.21
CA GLU A 104 9.83 -18.19 5.58
C GLU A 104 8.63 -17.25 5.74
N LYS A 105 7.70 -17.63 6.63
CA LYS A 105 6.41 -16.94 6.86
C LYS A 105 6.46 -15.97 8.04
N ARG A 106 7.66 -15.51 8.40
CA ARG A 106 7.96 -14.66 9.57
C ARG A 106 9.14 -13.75 9.26
N ILE A 107 9.12 -12.52 9.77
CA ILE A 107 10.30 -11.65 9.73
C ILE A 107 10.36 -10.74 10.96
N THR A 108 11.55 -10.55 11.53
CA THR A 108 11.74 -9.69 12.71
C THR A 108 11.89 -8.22 12.33
N LYS A 109 11.68 -7.33 13.31
CA LYS A 109 11.95 -5.91 13.17
C LYS A 109 13.41 -5.60 12.79
N ALA A 110 14.36 -6.49 13.09
CA ALA A 110 15.77 -6.31 12.77
C ALA A 110 16.02 -6.54 11.27
N GLU A 111 15.62 -7.69 10.71
CA GLU A 111 15.79 -7.96 9.26
C GLU A 111 15.05 -6.92 8.42
N ILE A 112 13.79 -6.60 8.75
CA ILE A 112 13.02 -5.58 8.01
C ILE A 112 13.79 -4.26 7.92
N ASN A 113 14.60 -3.89 8.92
CA ASN A 113 15.32 -2.61 8.89
C ASN A 113 16.57 -2.61 8.00
N GLN A 114 17.13 -3.78 7.66
CA GLN A 114 18.24 -3.90 6.71
C GLN A 114 17.80 -3.79 5.24
N LEU A 115 16.51 -4.04 4.96
CA LEU A 115 15.97 -3.98 3.60
C LEU A 115 16.01 -2.56 3.00
N PRO A 116 16.07 -2.44 1.66
CA PRO A 116 15.92 -1.15 0.97
C PRO A 116 14.59 -0.47 1.30
N LEU A 117 14.61 0.86 1.44
CA LEU A 117 13.44 1.67 1.76
C LEU A 117 12.58 1.87 0.50
N PHE A 118 11.34 1.40 0.53
CA PHE A 118 10.36 1.62 -0.54
C PHE A 118 10.17 3.12 -0.83
N SER A 119 10.06 3.43 -2.12
CA SER A 119 10.00 4.78 -2.67
C SER A 119 9.01 4.83 -3.82
N MET A 120 7.94 5.63 -3.70
CA MET A 120 6.96 5.86 -4.76
C MET A 120 7.62 6.30 -6.08
N ARG A 121 8.74 7.03 -6.01
CA ARG A 121 9.50 7.48 -7.19
C ARG A 121 10.15 6.33 -7.95
N GLU A 122 10.73 5.36 -7.24
CA GLU A 122 11.33 4.16 -7.86
C GLU A 122 10.27 3.22 -8.42
N ALA A 123 9.15 3.07 -7.71
CA ALA A 123 7.95 2.38 -8.18
C ALA A 123 7.20 3.13 -9.31
N ARG A 124 7.68 4.32 -9.74
CA ARG A 124 7.07 5.22 -10.73
C ARG A 124 5.63 5.66 -10.41
N GLY A 125 5.19 5.48 -9.17
CA GLY A 125 3.85 5.84 -8.72
C GLY A 125 3.66 7.34 -8.57
N SER A 126 2.49 7.82 -8.99
CA SER A 126 2.11 9.24 -8.93
C SER A 126 1.24 9.53 -7.71
N ILE A 127 1.35 10.73 -7.12
CA ILE A 127 0.61 11.11 -5.92
C ILE A 127 -0.15 12.41 -6.17
N VAL A 128 -1.46 12.42 -5.91
CA VAL A 128 -2.33 13.61 -5.98
C VAL A 128 -2.98 13.86 -4.62
N VAL A 129 -2.65 15.00 -4.01
CA VAL A 129 -3.34 15.49 -2.82
C VAL A 129 -4.58 16.26 -3.25
N ILE A 130 -5.74 15.87 -2.71
CA ILE A 130 -7.03 16.52 -3.03
C ILE A 130 -7.26 17.70 -2.08
N GLU A 131 -7.24 18.93 -2.60
CA GLU A 131 -7.37 20.13 -1.77
C GLU A 131 -8.80 20.64 -1.61
N THR A 132 -9.69 20.28 -2.54
CA THR A 132 -11.07 20.78 -2.65
C THR A 132 -12.10 19.66 -2.89
N VAL A 133 -13.35 19.91 -2.51
CA VAL A 133 -14.47 18.99 -2.78
C VAL A 133 -14.78 18.88 -4.29
N ALA A 134 -14.40 19.88 -5.11
CA ALA A 134 -14.50 19.81 -6.56
C ALA A 134 -13.52 18.77 -7.15
N GLN A 135 -12.23 18.84 -6.77
CA GLN A 135 -11.23 17.82 -7.12
C GLN A 135 -11.63 16.43 -6.59
N MET A 136 -12.17 16.37 -5.37
CA MET A 136 -12.67 15.11 -4.77
C MET A 136 -13.74 14.46 -5.65
N ARG A 137 -14.76 15.22 -6.07
CA ARG A 137 -15.81 14.74 -7.00
C ARG A 137 -15.23 14.30 -8.34
N ALA A 138 -14.32 15.09 -8.93
CA ALA A 138 -13.70 14.76 -10.21
C ALA A 138 -12.88 13.45 -10.16
N ALA A 139 -12.07 13.26 -9.12
CA ALA A 139 -11.31 12.02 -8.91
C ALA A 139 -12.23 10.81 -8.69
N CYS A 140 -13.29 10.96 -7.90
CA CYS A 140 -14.24 9.88 -7.65
C CYS A 140 -15.06 9.51 -8.89
N ALA A 141 -15.51 10.51 -9.68
CA ALA A 141 -16.19 10.28 -10.95
C ALA A 141 -15.28 9.64 -12.01
N SER A 142 -13.99 10.00 -12.05
CA SER A 142 -12.99 9.34 -12.89
C SER A 142 -12.82 7.86 -12.53
N MET A 143 -12.73 7.53 -11.24
CA MET A 143 -12.66 6.14 -10.78
C MET A 143 -13.96 5.38 -11.08
N ALA A 144 -15.12 5.96 -10.77
CA ALA A 144 -16.42 5.33 -11.07
C ALA A 144 -16.62 5.05 -12.57
N LYS A 145 -16.19 5.96 -13.46
CA LYS A 145 -16.18 5.72 -14.91
C LYS A 145 -15.27 4.54 -15.28
N ALA A 146 -14.07 4.46 -14.70
CA ALA A 146 -13.11 3.40 -14.98
C ALA A 146 -13.58 2.02 -14.47
N VAL A 147 -14.29 1.97 -13.33
CA VAL A 147 -14.97 0.74 -12.87
C VAL A 147 -16.10 0.36 -13.84
N ALA A 148 -16.92 1.33 -14.27
CA ALA A 148 -18.02 1.08 -15.19
C ALA A 148 -17.55 0.60 -16.59
N SER A 149 -16.34 0.97 -17.03
CA SER A 149 -15.70 0.43 -18.25
C SER A 149 -14.82 -0.80 -18.00
N GLY A 150 -14.78 -1.34 -16.77
CA GLY A 150 -13.97 -2.51 -16.41
C GLY A 150 -12.44 -2.29 -16.43
N SER A 151 -11.97 -1.06 -16.63
CA SER A 151 -10.54 -0.73 -16.70
C SER A 151 -9.90 -0.48 -15.32
N LEU A 152 -10.71 -0.33 -14.27
CA LEU A 152 -10.27 -0.28 -12.88
C LEU A 152 -11.08 -1.29 -12.07
N THR A 153 -10.51 -2.49 -11.85
CA THR A 153 -11.16 -3.58 -11.08
C THR A 153 -10.71 -3.64 -9.62
N ALA A 154 -9.58 -3.04 -9.27
CA ALA A 154 -9.10 -2.95 -7.89
C ALA A 154 -8.38 -1.64 -7.58
N VAL A 155 -8.34 -1.33 -6.30
CA VAL A 155 -7.52 -0.28 -5.67
C VAL A 155 -6.92 -0.79 -4.36
N GLY A 156 -5.77 -0.23 -3.99
CA GLY A 156 -5.26 -0.34 -2.62
C GLY A 156 -5.85 0.78 -1.77
N PHE A 157 -6.21 0.46 -0.52
CA PHE A 157 -6.94 1.32 0.39
C PHE A 157 -6.25 1.38 1.76
N ASP A 158 -6.31 2.55 2.41
CA ASP A 158 -5.81 2.80 3.76
C ASP A 158 -6.48 4.07 4.34
N THR A 159 -6.49 4.25 5.68
CA THR A 159 -7.00 5.48 6.31
C THR A 159 -6.14 5.93 7.49
N GLU A 160 -6.08 7.25 7.71
CA GLU A 160 -5.24 7.82 8.76
C GLU A 160 -5.98 8.87 9.61
N TRP A 161 -5.70 8.87 10.92
CA TRP A 161 -6.35 9.72 11.93
C TRP A 161 -5.35 10.21 12.98
N ARG A 162 -5.62 11.37 13.58
CA ARG A 162 -4.78 11.88 14.69
C ARG A 162 -4.81 10.89 15.87
N PRO A 163 -3.67 10.37 16.37
CA PRO A 163 -3.66 9.55 17.58
C PRO A 163 -4.18 10.31 18.81
N ASN A 164 -4.80 9.58 19.74
CA ASN A 164 -5.22 10.12 21.03
C ASN A 164 -4.50 9.40 22.18
N PHE A 165 -3.68 10.13 22.93
CA PHE A 165 -2.84 9.59 24.00
C PHE A 165 -3.49 9.69 25.40
N ARG A 166 -4.71 10.26 25.49
CA ARG A 166 -5.44 10.39 26.77
C ARG A 166 -6.35 9.18 26.97
N LYS A 167 -6.08 8.39 28.02
CA LYS A 167 -6.91 7.22 28.39
C LYS A 167 -8.38 7.64 28.55
N GLY A 168 -9.30 6.89 27.94
CA GLY A 168 -10.74 7.14 28.00
C GLY A 168 -11.25 8.31 27.16
N ALA A 169 -10.40 9.07 26.47
CA ALA A 169 -10.85 10.12 25.55
C ALA A 169 -11.42 9.51 24.27
N LYS A 170 -12.43 10.17 23.67
CA LYS A 170 -13.08 9.69 22.44
C LYS A 170 -12.06 9.51 21.29
N PRO A 171 -12.22 8.49 20.42
CA PRO A 171 -11.44 8.37 19.19
C PRO A 171 -11.55 9.63 18.34
N ASN A 172 -10.46 9.99 17.66
CA ASN A 172 -10.54 11.02 16.61
C ASN A 172 -11.13 10.40 15.33
N PRO A 173 -11.88 11.18 14.54
CA PRO A 173 -12.34 10.74 13.22
C PRO A 173 -11.16 10.54 12.25
N VAL A 174 -11.40 9.74 11.21
CA VAL A 174 -10.53 9.64 10.03
C VAL A 174 -10.33 11.04 9.43
N ALA A 175 -9.07 11.41 9.25
CA ALA A 175 -8.64 12.70 8.74
C ALA A 175 -8.20 12.62 7.27
N LEU A 176 -7.68 11.46 6.86
CA LEU A 176 -7.17 11.15 5.53
C LEU A 176 -7.69 9.77 5.09
N VAL A 177 -8.07 9.64 3.82
CA VAL A 177 -8.32 8.36 3.14
C VAL A 177 -7.36 8.27 1.95
N GLN A 178 -6.80 7.10 1.72
CA GLN A 178 -5.82 6.82 0.69
C GLN A 178 -6.38 5.81 -0.31
N ILE A 179 -6.29 6.09 -1.62
CA ILE A 179 -6.71 5.15 -2.68
C ILE A 179 -5.66 5.14 -3.79
N THR A 180 -5.02 3.99 -4.03
CA THR A 180 -4.10 3.77 -5.15
C THR A 180 -4.76 2.96 -6.25
N ARG A 181 -4.73 3.47 -7.49
CA ARG A 181 -5.27 2.81 -8.69
C ARG A 181 -4.25 1.89 -9.37
N ASP A 182 -4.75 0.74 -9.82
CA ASP A 182 -4.03 -0.31 -10.54
C ASP A 182 -3.68 0.07 -12.00
N ASP A 183 -4.50 0.92 -12.63
CA ASP A 183 -4.35 1.27 -14.05
C ASP A 183 -3.21 2.27 -14.35
N TYR A 184 -2.89 3.15 -13.40
CA TYR A 184 -1.90 4.22 -13.61
C TYR A 184 -0.90 4.40 -12.45
N ALA A 185 -0.82 3.44 -11.51
CA ALA A 185 0.01 3.56 -10.30
C ALA A 185 -0.23 4.88 -9.53
N LEU A 186 -1.49 5.36 -9.54
CA LEU A 186 -1.87 6.70 -9.12
C LEU A 186 -2.56 6.67 -7.76
N THR A 187 -1.91 7.27 -6.76
CA THR A 187 -2.43 7.41 -5.41
C THR A 187 -3.11 8.76 -5.20
N TYR A 188 -4.41 8.73 -4.90
CA TYR A 188 -5.14 9.87 -4.37
C TYR A 188 -5.08 9.89 -2.84
N LEU A 189 -4.74 11.06 -2.29
CA LEU A 189 -4.79 11.34 -0.87
C LEU A 189 -5.96 12.31 -0.62
N PHE A 190 -7.02 11.83 0.05
CA PHE A 190 -8.27 12.54 0.32
C PHE A 190 -8.32 13.06 1.76
N PRO A 191 -8.08 14.36 2.04
CA PRO A 191 -8.03 14.90 3.40
C PRO A 191 -9.44 15.12 3.96
N VAL A 192 -10.20 14.03 4.13
CA VAL A 192 -11.63 14.02 4.50
C VAL A 192 -11.95 14.79 5.78
N GLY A 193 -11.01 14.88 6.73
CA GLY A 193 -11.15 15.72 7.93
C GLY A 193 -11.12 17.23 7.64
N ARG A 194 -10.31 17.67 6.66
CA ARG A 194 -10.27 19.06 6.16
C ARG A 194 -11.45 19.36 5.24
N LEU A 195 -11.79 18.42 4.35
CA LEU A 195 -12.91 18.55 3.40
C LEU A 195 -14.28 18.39 4.09
N ARG A 196 -14.29 17.86 5.33
CA ARG A 196 -15.46 17.65 6.19
C ARG A 196 -16.57 16.82 5.53
N THR A 197 -16.20 15.90 4.64
CA THR A 197 -17.15 15.03 3.95
C THR A 197 -16.52 13.71 3.50
N LEU A 198 -17.31 12.64 3.51
CA LEU A 198 -17.05 11.39 2.80
C LEU A 198 -17.89 11.25 1.53
N GLY A 199 -18.84 12.15 1.27
CA GLY A 199 -19.93 11.97 0.30
C GLY A 199 -19.50 11.48 -1.09
N PRO A 200 -18.52 12.14 -1.76
CA PRO A 200 -18.05 11.69 -3.08
C PRO A 200 -17.35 10.33 -3.09
N LEU A 201 -16.82 9.85 -1.96
CA LEU A 201 -16.14 8.55 -1.84
C LEU A 201 -17.12 7.40 -1.57
N ILE A 202 -18.27 7.67 -0.95
CA ILE A 202 -19.25 6.64 -0.55
C ILE A 202 -19.61 5.69 -1.72
N PRO A 203 -19.93 6.17 -2.94
CA PRO A 203 -20.22 5.26 -4.07
C PRO A 203 -19.08 4.29 -4.42
N LEU A 204 -17.82 4.61 -4.13
CA LEU A 204 -16.67 3.72 -4.36
C LEU A 204 -16.47 2.72 -3.20
N PHE A 205 -16.90 3.09 -1.99
CA PHE A 205 -16.94 2.18 -0.84
C PHE A 205 -18.09 1.16 -0.97
N GLU A 206 -19.20 1.55 -1.59
CA GLU A 206 -20.39 0.71 -1.80
C GLU A 206 -20.37 -0.07 -3.13
N GLU A 207 -19.44 0.21 -4.04
CA GLU A 207 -19.30 -0.49 -5.33
C GLU A 207 -18.68 -1.90 -5.17
N PRO A 208 -19.42 -2.99 -5.45
CA PRO A 208 -18.92 -4.36 -5.32
C PRO A 208 -17.96 -4.78 -6.44
N ARG A 209 -18.01 -4.15 -7.63
CA ARG A 209 -17.12 -4.49 -8.77
C ARG A 209 -15.71 -3.92 -8.63
N LEU A 210 -15.46 -3.12 -7.59
CA LEU A 210 -14.17 -2.54 -7.26
C LEU A 210 -13.64 -3.17 -5.98
N THR A 211 -12.59 -4.00 -6.10
CA THR A 211 -11.89 -4.54 -4.93
C THR A 211 -11.08 -3.45 -4.23
N LYS A 212 -11.20 -3.34 -2.90
CA LYS A 212 -10.40 -2.46 -2.03
C LYS A 212 -9.52 -3.33 -1.14
N TYR A 213 -8.26 -3.56 -1.53
CA TYR A 213 -7.31 -4.31 -0.70
C TYR A 213 -6.73 -3.41 0.40
N ALA A 214 -6.72 -3.87 1.65
CA ALA A 214 -6.19 -3.16 2.81
C ALA A 214 -5.71 -4.12 3.91
N VAL A 215 -5.09 -3.62 4.97
CA VAL A 215 -4.60 -4.43 6.11
C VAL A 215 -5.29 -3.98 7.41
N GLY A 216 -6.08 -4.85 8.04
CA GLY A 216 -6.82 -4.53 9.28
C GLY A 216 -8.11 -3.72 9.08
N VAL A 217 -8.69 -3.79 7.86
CA VAL A 217 -9.68 -2.88 7.28
C VAL A 217 -10.97 -2.75 8.09
N ALA A 218 -11.29 -3.73 8.93
CA ALA A 218 -12.44 -3.68 9.84
C ALA A 218 -12.37 -2.47 10.81
N SER A 219 -11.16 -2.07 11.23
CA SER A 219 -10.97 -0.88 12.09
C SER A 219 -11.33 0.41 11.35
N ASP A 220 -10.93 0.52 10.10
CA ASP A 220 -11.11 1.69 9.23
C ASP A 220 -12.58 1.86 8.84
N LEU A 221 -13.21 0.77 8.39
CA LEU A 221 -14.64 0.74 8.10
C LEU A 221 -15.47 1.09 9.33
N HIS A 222 -15.09 0.63 10.52
CA HIS A 222 -15.75 1.03 11.76
C HIS A 222 -15.65 2.54 12.02
N LYS A 223 -14.49 3.17 11.80
CA LYS A 223 -14.34 4.63 11.99
C LYS A 223 -15.06 5.45 10.92
N LEU A 224 -14.96 5.05 9.66
CA LEU A 224 -15.66 5.73 8.56
C LEU A 224 -17.18 5.67 8.76
N ARG A 225 -17.71 4.54 9.25
CA ARG A 225 -19.15 4.39 9.56
C ARG A 225 -19.62 5.19 10.79
N GLN A 226 -18.71 5.69 11.62
CA GLN A 226 -19.03 6.72 12.64
C GLN A 226 -19.13 8.14 12.05
N GLN A 227 -18.66 8.37 10.82
CA GLN A 227 -18.63 9.68 10.15
C GLN A 227 -19.68 9.83 9.05
N ALA A 228 -20.04 8.75 8.36
CA ALA A 228 -21.15 8.71 7.41
C ALA A 228 -21.76 7.30 7.35
N GLN A 229 -23.05 7.21 7.05
CA GLN A 229 -23.68 5.91 6.78
C GLN A 229 -23.36 5.48 5.35
N PHE A 230 -22.91 4.23 5.21
CA PHE A 230 -22.72 3.50 3.94
C PHE A 230 -22.62 1.99 4.22
N THR A 231 -22.76 1.19 3.17
CA THR A 231 -22.69 -0.27 3.17
C THR A 231 -21.40 -0.74 2.48
N PRO A 232 -20.35 -1.12 3.22
CA PRO A 232 -19.07 -1.51 2.63
C PRO A 232 -19.24 -2.74 1.72
N ALA A 233 -18.77 -2.64 0.47
CA ALA A 233 -18.74 -3.75 -0.49
C ALA A 233 -17.33 -3.87 -1.10
N GLY A 234 -16.92 -5.09 -1.48
CA GLY A 234 -15.65 -5.32 -2.16
C GLY A 234 -14.38 -4.98 -1.36
N PHE A 235 -14.45 -4.80 -0.04
CA PHE A 235 -13.26 -4.64 0.80
C PHE A 235 -12.66 -6.01 1.13
N VAL A 236 -11.34 -6.13 1.00
CA VAL A 236 -10.58 -7.37 1.22
C VAL A 236 -9.44 -7.09 2.20
N ASP A 237 -9.36 -7.89 3.27
CA ASP A 237 -8.30 -7.78 4.25
C ASP A 237 -7.13 -8.73 3.91
N ILE A 238 -6.03 -8.13 3.47
CA ILE A 238 -4.79 -8.81 3.10
C ILE A 238 -4.21 -9.55 4.32
N SER A 239 -4.47 -9.08 5.55
CA SER A 239 -3.99 -9.77 6.75
C SER A 239 -4.71 -11.10 6.99
N THR A 240 -5.97 -11.23 6.57
CA THR A 240 -6.69 -12.51 6.54
C THR A 240 -6.11 -13.40 5.46
N MET A 241 -6.04 -12.95 4.19
CA MET A 241 -5.47 -13.72 3.08
C MET A 241 -4.06 -14.27 3.39
N ALA A 242 -3.24 -13.47 4.06
CA ALA A 242 -1.90 -13.87 4.49
C ALA A 242 -1.94 -14.87 5.67
N SER A 243 -2.83 -14.67 6.66
CA SER A 243 -3.02 -15.63 7.77
C SER A 243 -3.45 -17.00 7.25
N ASP A 244 -4.39 -17.04 6.30
CA ASP A 244 -4.99 -18.25 5.74
C ASP A 244 -3.96 -19.13 5.03
N VAL A 245 -2.88 -18.53 4.49
CA VAL A 245 -1.75 -19.24 3.86
C VAL A 245 -0.52 -19.34 4.79
N GLY A 246 -0.69 -19.05 6.08
CA GLY A 246 0.26 -19.31 7.15
C GLY A 246 1.26 -18.19 7.49
N PHE A 247 1.08 -16.96 6.99
CA PHE A 247 1.91 -15.83 7.41
C PHE A 247 1.66 -15.48 8.88
N THR A 248 2.74 -15.42 9.67
CA THR A 248 2.69 -14.92 11.06
C THR A 248 2.89 -13.41 11.14
N SER A 249 3.48 -12.80 10.09
CA SER A 249 3.91 -11.40 10.07
C SER A 249 2.98 -10.50 9.25
N VAL A 250 1.66 -10.68 9.45
CA VAL A 250 0.55 -10.14 8.62
C VAL A 250 0.35 -8.61 8.63
N SER A 251 1.21 -7.87 9.33
CA SER A 251 1.23 -6.40 9.20
C SER A 251 1.74 -5.99 7.81
N LEU A 252 1.22 -4.90 7.25
CA LEU A 252 1.62 -4.36 5.94
C LEU A 252 3.14 -4.30 5.76
N ARG A 253 3.85 -3.78 6.77
CA ARG A 253 5.32 -3.70 6.78
C ARG A 253 6.00 -5.07 6.72
N GLY A 254 5.45 -6.08 7.40
CA GLY A 254 6.00 -7.44 7.42
C GLY A 254 5.77 -8.16 6.09
N LEU A 255 4.57 -8.03 5.52
CA LEU A 255 4.22 -8.61 4.22
C LEU A 255 5.04 -8.00 3.07
N VAL A 256 5.19 -6.66 3.01
CA VAL A 256 6.05 -5.98 2.02
C VAL A 256 7.52 -6.42 2.15
N ALA A 257 7.98 -6.65 3.38
CA ALA A 257 9.35 -7.08 3.65
C ALA A 257 9.62 -8.52 3.24
N LEU A 258 8.67 -9.44 3.49
CA LEU A 258 8.77 -10.83 3.05
C LEU A 258 8.63 -10.96 1.53
N ILE A 259 7.54 -10.42 0.97
CA ILE A 259 7.11 -10.70 -0.40
C ILE A 259 7.90 -9.86 -1.42
N PHE A 260 8.20 -8.59 -1.11
CA PHE A 260 8.89 -7.67 -2.04
C PHE A 260 10.32 -7.31 -1.62
N GLY A 261 10.85 -7.85 -0.52
CA GLY A 261 12.22 -7.55 -0.06
C GLY A 261 12.46 -6.08 0.31
N LEU A 262 11.39 -5.34 0.63
CA LEU A 262 11.41 -3.88 0.81
C LEU A 262 10.86 -3.48 2.19
N ARG A 263 11.29 -2.35 2.73
CA ARG A 263 10.68 -1.76 3.93
C ARG A 263 9.96 -0.46 3.61
N ILE A 264 8.69 -0.35 3.99
CA ILE A 264 7.98 0.93 4.03
C ILE A 264 8.50 1.82 5.18
N GLY A 265 7.92 3.01 5.35
CA GLY A 265 8.21 3.90 6.46
C GLY A 265 7.64 3.42 7.81
N LYS A 266 7.91 4.22 8.85
CA LYS A 266 7.08 4.35 10.07
C LYS A 266 6.95 5.80 10.55
N GLY A 267 7.63 6.75 9.90
CA GLY A 267 7.87 8.10 10.41
C GLY A 267 6.67 9.04 10.45
N ALA A 268 5.51 8.61 9.97
CA ALA A 268 4.26 9.38 10.02
C ALA A 268 3.08 8.64 10.68
N GLN A 269 3.19 7.33 10.99
CA GLN A 269 2.10 6.52 11.57
C GLN A 269 1.47 7.14 12.84
N MET A 270 2.26 7.84 13.65
CA MET A 270 1.79 8.52 14.87
C MET A 270 1.66 10.05 14.69
N SER A 271 1.51 10.54 13.45
CA SER A 271 1.44 11.96 13.14
C SER A 271 0.09 12.60 13.50
N ASN A 272 0.06 13.93 13.62
CA ASN A 272 -1.20 14.66 13.59
C ASN A 272 -1.74 14.73 12.15
N TRP A 273 -2.45 13.69 11.73
CA TRP A 273 -3.09 13.62 10.39
C TRP A 273 -4.23 14.63 10.19
N ALA A 274 -4.72 15.27 11.25
CA ALA A 274 -5.65 16.40 11.15
C ALA A 274 -4.94 17.76 10.94
N ALA A 275 -3.59 17.79 10.83
CA ALA A 275 -2.86 19.00 10.47
C ALA A 275 -2.92 19.29 8.97
N TRP A 276 -2.95 20.58 8.61
CA TRP A 276 -2.85 21.05 7.23
C TRP A 276 -1.81 22.18 7.10
N PRO A 277 -1.01 22.24 6.02
CA PRO A 277 -0.88 21.24 4.95
C PRO A 277 -0.26 19.92 5.44
N LEU A 278 -0.52 18.84 4.70
CA LEU A 278 0.18 17.56 4.93
C LEU A 278 1.68 17.75 4.65
N LYS A 279 2.53 17.28 5.56
CA LYS A 279 3.99 17.34 5.38
C LYS A 279 4.45 16.33 4.33
N ALA A 280 5.56 16.57 3.64
CA ALA A 280 6.11 15.63 2.65
C ALA A 280 6.26 14.19 3.21
N LYS A 281 6.73 14.03 4.45
CA LYS A 281 6.82 12.72 5.13
C LYS A 281 5.46 12.03 5.37
N GLN A 282 4.38 12.79 5.50
CA GLN A 282 3.01 12.26 5.58
C GLN A 282 2.50 11.84 4.20
N ILE A 283 2.74 12.67 3.18
CA ILE A 283 2.35 12.39 1.78
C ILE A 283 3.02 11.11 1.29
N SER A 284 4.35 10.97 1.44
CA SER A 284 5.07 9.77 1.00
C SER A 284 4.70 8.51 1.80
N TYR A 285 4.37 8.64 3.08
CA TYR A 285 3.94 7.53 3.93
C TYR A 285 2.55 7.02 3.52
N ALA A 286 1.56 7.91 3.51
CA ALA A 286 0.18 7.59 3.16
C ALA A 286 0.06 7.05 1.72
N ALA A 287 0.88 7.57 0.80
CA ALA A 287 0.94 7.03 -0.55
C ALA A 287 1.49 5.59 -0.58
N ALA A 288 2.61 5.35 0.11
CA ALA A 288 3.24 4.03 0.18
C ALA A 288 2.32 2.97 0.80
N ASP A 289 1.60 3.28 1.88
CA ASP A 289 0.82 2.28 2.59
C ASP A 289 -0.35 1.76 1.72
N SER A 290 -1.13 2.65 1.07
CA SER A 290 -2.16 2.21 0.11
C SER A 290 -1.60 1.59 -1.18
N PHE A 291 -0.44 2.04 -1.66
CA PHE A 291 0.22 1.46 -2.84
C PHE A 291 0.68 0.02 -2.56
N CYS A 292 1.34 -0.21 -1.43
CA CYS A 292 1.77 -1.54 -1.02
C CYS A 292 0.58 -2.48 -0.76
N SER A 293 -0.54 -1.98 -0.20
CA SER A 293 -1.77 -2.76 -0.06
C SER A 293 -2.32 -3.23 -1.42
N LEU A 294 -2.34 -2.37 -2.44
CA LEU A 294 -2.72 -2.79 -3.80
C LEU A 294 -1.84 -3.94 -4.31
N HIS A 295 -0.52 -3.76 -4.25
CA HIS A 295 0.41 -4.72 -4.83
C HIS A 295 0.43 -6.05 -4.05
N LEU A 296 0.24 -6.05 -2.73
CA LEU A 296 0.06 -7.27 -1.95
C LEU A 296 -1.25 -7.98 -2.29
N GLY A 297 -2.38 -7.26 -2.37
CA GLY A 297 -3.66 -7.83 -2.79
C GLY A 297 -3.58 -8.47 -4.18
N ARG A 298 -2.97 -7.76 -5.14
CA ARG A 298 -2.67 -8.28 -6.48
C ARG A 298 -1.64 -9.41 -6.52
N PHE A 299 -0.87 -9.64 -5.46
CA PHE A 299 -0.01 -10.81 -5.32
C PHE A 299 -0.83 -12.03 -4.86
N PHE A 300 -1.60 -11.90 -3.78
CA PHE A 300 -2.46 -12.98 -3.26
C PHE A 300 -3.62 -13.37 -4.20
N ASP A 301 -4.15 -12.45 -5.02
CA ASP A 301 -5.22 -12.74 -6.01
C ASP A 301 -4.73 -13.44 -7.29
N ARG A 302 -3.46 -13.26 -7.66
CA ARG A 302 -2.89 -13.89 -8.86
C ARG A 302 -2.34 -15.27 -8.53
N SER A 303 -1.37 -15.29 -7.61
CA SER A 303 -0.79 -16.52 -7.08
C SER A 303 -1.90 -17.44 -6.56
N CYS A 304 -1.80 -18.73 -6.83
CA CYS A 304 -2.83 -19.70 -6.44
C CYS A 304 -2.93 -19.93 -4.92
N LEU A 305 -2.06 -19.30 -4.11
CA LEU A 305 -2.02 -19.35 -2.65
C LEU A 305 -3.40 -19.20 -2.01
N TYR A 306 -4.16 -18.18 -2.42
CA TYR A 306 -5.48 -17.88 -1.84
C TYR A 306 -6.60 -18.72 -2.49
N ARG A 307 -6.39 -19.26 -3.68
CA ARG A 307 -7.34 -20.21 -4.30
C ARG A 307 -7.23 -21.60 -3.66
N SER A 308 -6.05 -22.00 -3.20
CA SER A 308 -5.83 -23.30 -2.55
C SER A 308 -6.38 -23.37 -1.13
N SER A 309 -6.21 -22.33 -0.31
CA SER A 309 -6.76 -22.32 1.06
C SER A 309 -8.29 -22.33 1.08
N LEU A 310 -8.93 -21.66 0.11
CA LEU A 310 -10.39 -21.73 -0.10
C LEU A 310 -10.85 -23.11 -0.59
N TYR A 311 -9.99 -23.87 -1.29
CA TYR A 311 -10.27 -25.25 -1.70
C TYR A 311 -10.17 -26.23 -0.53
N GLU A 312 -9.16 -26.11 0.33
CA GLU A 312 -9.06 -26.91 1.57
C GLU A 312 -10.23 -26.63 2.52
N ALA A 313 -10.64 -25.36 2.64
CA ALA A 313 -11.80 -24.95 3.43
C ALA A 313 -13.15 -25.52 2.93
N SER A 314 -13.23 -26.02 1.69
CA SER A 314 -14.39 -26.72 1.14
C SER A 314 -14.24 -28.25 1.08
N HIS A 315 -13.11 -28.80 1.53
CA HIS A 315 -12.84 -30.25 1.59
C HIS A 315 -12.64 -30.75 3.03
N PHE A 316 -12.73 -29.88 4.03
CA PHE A 316 -13.06 -30.30 5.39
C PHE A 316 -14.55 -30.63 5.45
N ASP A 317 -14.88 -31.93 5.50
CA ASP A 317 -16.25 -32.39 5.73
C ASP A 317 -16.81 -31.76 7.02
N LEU A 318 -17.85 -30.94 6.87
CA LEU A 318 -18.77 -30.69 7.97
C LEU A 318 -19.52 -32.00 8.20
N PRO A 319 -19.40 -32.66 9.38
CA PRO A 319 -20.04 -33.95 9.58
C PRO A 319 -21.56 -33.82 9.47
N GLU A 320 -22.20 -34.64 8.63
CA GLU A 320 -23.66 -34.69 8.46
C GLU A 320 -24.37 -35.22 9.72
N SER A 321 -24.42 -34.41 10.78
CA SER A 321 -25.21 -34.68 11.98
C SER A 321 -25.53 -33.39 12.74
N SER A 322 -26.75 -33.32 13.30
CA SER A 322 -27.23 -32.27 14.21
C SER A 322 -27.47 -30.85 13.65
N PHE A 323 -28.38 -30.75 12.67
CA PHE A 323 -29.45 -29.75 12.79
C PHE A 323 -30.71 -30.44 13.35
N PRO A 324 -31.36 -29.89 14.39
CA PRO A 324 -32.75 -30.19 14.75
C PRO A 324 -33.76 -29.37 13.94
#